data_AF-A0A813UCJ6-F1
#
_entry.id   AF-A0A813UCJ6-F1
#
_cell.length_a   1.000
_cell.length_b   1.000
_cell.length_c   1.000
_cell.angle_alpha   90.00
_cell.angle_beta   90.00
_cell.angle_gamma   90.00
#
_symmetry.space_group_name_H-M   'P 1'
#
loop_
_entity.id
_entity.type
_entity.pdbx_description
1 polymer ?
#
loop_
_entity_poly.entity_id
_entity_poly.type
_entity_poly.pdbx_seq_one_letter_code
_entity_poly.pdbx_strand_id
1 'polypeptide(L)'
;MNIFNRIAGIKILFSNKKIVLVNLTKKNQQSTLKNYKLDTPLFKKILSDELVFLTNVFKKNNYELRIAGGAVRDLIMNIFPHDIDLATNALPDEMIKMLNAENIRIINLNGLKHGTVPVRINDKQNFEITTLRIDVKTYGRHAEVEFTNDWHKDAIRRDLTVNSLFLDLDGTIFDYVNGVDDINNKIIKFVGIPDKRVKEDYLRILRYFRFYSRVKSDCKEHHKESLEAIRNNAEGLKMDNESAMNLGKFYHKNSVIRSWKYFMNLA
;
A
#
# COMPACT_ATOMS: atom_id res chain seq x y z
N MET A 1 -12.59 28.49 37.36
CA MET A 1 -11.48 27.88 38.14
C MET A 1 -11.12 26.55 37.47
N ASN A 2 -9.86 26.41 37.10
CA ASN A 2 -9.32 25.47 36.11
C ASN A 2 -9.37 23.99 36.51
N ILE A 3 -9.66 23.12 35.54
CA ILE A 3 -9.06 21.77 35.43
C ILE A 3 -8.58 21.59 33.97
N PHE A 4 -7.52 22.32 33.63
CA PHE A 4 -6.69 22.09 32.45
C PHE A 4 -5.31 21.71 32.98
N ASN A 5 -4.99 20.41 32.99
CA ASN A 5 -3.68 19.79 33.27
C ASN A 5 -3.93 18.27 33.24
N ARG A 6 -3.27 17.39 32.48
CA ARG A 6 -2.02 17.35 31.71
C ARG A 6 -2.22 16.24 30.68
N ILE A 7 -2.08 16.53 29.39
CA ILE A 7 -1.77 15.50 28.38
C ILE A 7 -0.42 15.88 27.80
N ALA A 8 0.57 15.03 28.09
CA ALA A 8 1.93 15.22 27.62
C ALA A 8 2.01 14.92 26.11
N GLY A 9 2.52 15.89 25.34
CA GLY A 9 3.21 15.63 24.07
C GLY A 9 2.33 15.32 22.85
N ILE A 10 1.36 16.17 22.52
CA ILE A 10 0.78 16.20 21.16
C ILE A 10 1.63 17.13 20.30
N LYS A 11 2.48 16.56 19.44
CA LYS A 11 3.14 17.34 18.38
C LYS A 11 2.16 17.46 17.21
N ILE A 12 1.36 18.53 17.20
CA ILE A 12 0.48 18.89 16.09
C ILE A 12 1.37 19.38 14.94
N LEU A 13 1.58 18.55 13.92
CA LEU A 13 2.22 18.99 12.68
C LEU A 13 1.16 19.67 11.81
N PHE A 14 1.21 21.00 11.78
CA PHE A 14 0.37 21.83 10.90
C PHE A 14 1.01 21.95 9.52
N SER A 15 0.28 21.51 8.48
CA SER A 15 0.36 22.08 7.12
C SER A 15 -0.87 21.65 6.31
N ASN A 16 -1.85 22.55 6.18
CA ASN A 16 -2.96 22.62 5.21
C ASN A 16 -3.76 21.36 4.79
N LYS A 17 -3.63 20.21 5.44
CA LYS A 17 -4.48 19.03 5.22
C LYS A 17 -4.82 18.42 6.57
N LYS A 18 -6.10 18.40 6.92
CA LYS A 18 -6.61 17.87 8.19
C LYS A 18 -6.35 16.37 8.27
N ILE A 19 -5.19 16.00 8.80
CA ILE A 19 -4.87 14.65 9.26
C ILE A 19 -4.94 14.73 10.80
N VAL A 20 -5.98 14.17 11.40
CA VAL A 20 -6.09 14.12 12.87
C VAL A 20 -5.46 12.82 13.34
N LEU A 21 -4.37 12.93 14.12
CA LEU A 21 -3.68 11.80 14.72
C LEU A 21 -4.37 11.42 16.02
N VAL A 22 -4.99 10.23 16.08
CA VAL A 22 -5.49 9.67 17.33
C VAL A 22 -4.67 8.42 17.62
N ASN A 23 -3.77 8.50 18.61
CA ASN A 23 -3.04 7.34 19.08
C ASN A 23 -3.97 6.52 19.99
N LEU A 24 -4.36 5.31 19.55
CA LEU A 24 -5.27 4.41 20.27
C LEU A 24 -4.56 3.24 20.95
N THR A 25 -3.22 3.24 21.06
CA THR A 25 -2.50 2.02 21.48
C THR A 25 -2.64 1.68 22.96
N LYS A 26 -3.20 0.49 23.23
CA LYS A 26 -2.90 -0.30 24.43
C LYS A 26 -1.49 -0.88 24.27
N LYS A 27 -0.62 -0.69 25.27
CA LYS A 27 0.70 -1.33 25.33
C LYS A 27 0.53 -2.85 25.36
N ASN A 28 0.85 -3.53 24.27
CA ASN A 28 1.48 -4.84 24.30
C ASN A 28 2.57 -4.85 23.22
N GLN A 29 3.71 -5.46 23.54
CA GLN A 29 4.91 -5.45 22.72
C GLN A 29 4.63 -6.06 21.34
N GLN A 30 5.18 -5.43 20.29
CA GLN A 30 4.98 -5.63 18.84
C GLN A 30 3.75 -4.91 18.20
N SER A 31 4.09 -3.87 17.43
CA SER A 31 3.25 -2.95 16.66
C SER A 31 2.62 -1.79 17.45
N THR A 32 3.23 -0.61 17.34
CA THR A 32 2.55 0.65 17.69
C THR A 32 1.72 1.07 16.48
N LEU A 33 0.61 0.36 16.23
CA LEU A 33 -0.37 0.79 15.22
C LEU A 33 -0.71 2.27 15.45
N LYS A 34 -0.44 3.11 14.46
CA LYS A 34 -0.83 4.52 14.45
C LYS A 34 -2.08 4.67 13.60
N ASN A 35 -3.07 5.37 14.16
CA ASN A 35 -4.31 5.67 13.44
C ASN A 35 -4.37 7.15 13.10
N TYR A 36 -4.83 7.45 11.89
CA TYR A 36 -4.98 8.80 11.36
C TYR A 36 -6.40 8.95 10.82
N LYS A 37 -6.96 10.16 10.85
CA LYS A 37 -8.24 10.46 10.19
C LYS A 37 -8.00 11.26 8.92
N LEU A 38 -8.50 10.76 7.80
CA LEU A 38 -8.53 11.43 6.51
C LEU A 38 -9.95 11.96 6.26
N ASP A 39 -10.10 13.28 6.22
CA ASP A 39 -11.34 13.95 5.83
C ASP A 39 -11.02 15.03 4.79
N THR A 40 -11.03 14.63 3.52
CA THR A 40 -10.77 15.52 2.38
C THR A 40 -11.88 15.42 1.34
N PRO A 41 -12.15 16.50 0.56
CA PRO A 41 -13.09 16.43 -0.56
C PRO A 41 -12.71 15.35 -1.58
N LEU A 42 -11.40 15.15 -1.78
CA LEU A 42 -10.89 14.11 -2.66
C LEU A 42 -11.22 12.71 -2.17
N PHE A 43 -11.05 12.44 -0.86
CA PHE A 43 -11.46 11.18 -0.26
C PHE A 43 -12.97 10.95 -0.44
N LYS A 44 -13.80 11.96 -0.16
CA LYS A 44 -15.25 11.85 -0.36
C LYS A 44 -15.61 11.54 -1.82
N LYS A 45 -14.86 12.08 -2.79
CA LYS A 45 -15.08 11.86 -4.22
C LYS A 45 -14.81 10.41 -4.67
N ILE A 46 -13.93 9.67 -3.99
CA ILE A 46 -13.65 8.27 -4.35
C ILE A 46 -14.66 7.28 -3.77
N LEU A 47 -15.49 7.71 -2.81
CA LEU A 47 -16.54 6.90 -2.19
C LEU A 47 -17.74 6.76 -3.14
N SER A 48 -17.53 6.08 -4.27
CA SER A 48 -18.59 5.77 -5.22
C SER A 48 -19.63 4.85 -4.61
N ASP A 49 -20.85 4.89 -5.16
CA ASP A 49 -21.93 3.97 -4.78
C ASP A 49 -21.49 2.52 -4.91
N GLU A 50 -20.69 2.20 -5.94
CA GLU A 50 -20.13 0.86 -6.14
C GLU A 50 -19.17 0.42 -5.02
N LEU A 51 -18.28 1.32 -4.56
CA LEU A 51 -17.34 1.03 -3.47
C LEU A 51 -18.06 0.88 -2.12
N VAL A 52 -19.05 1.75 -1.87
CA VAL A 52 -19.88 1.69 -0.65
C VAL A 52 -20.72 0.41 -0.64
N PHE A 53 -21.35 0.07 -1.76
CA PHE A 53 -22.10 -1.17 -1.92
C PHE A 53 -21.22 -2.40 -1.64
N LEU A 54 -20.05 -2.48 -2.28
CA LEU A 54 -19.11 -3.59 -2.09
C LEU A 54 -18.68 -3.72 -0.63
N THR A 55 -18.38 -2.62 0.03
CA THR A 55 -18.01 -2.62 1.46
C THR A 55 -19.15 -3.12 2.34
N ASN A 56 -20.40 -2.75 2.03
CA ASN A 56 -21.57 -3.25 2.75
C ASN A 56 -21.79 -4.76 2.55
N VAL A 57 -21.50 -5.30 1.36
CA VAL A 57 -21.54 -6.76 1.12
C VAL A 57 -20.57 -7.49 2.03
N PHE A 58 -19.33 -7.01 2.13
CA PHE A 58 -18.32 -7.62 3.01
C PHE A 58 -18.73 -7.50 4.48
N LYS A 59 -19.19 -6.32 4.90
CA LYS A 59 -19.64 -6.08 6.27
C LYS A 59 -20.83 -6.97 6.67
N LYS A 60 -21.81 -7.15 5.79
CA LYS A 60 -22.97 -8.05 5.99
C LYS A 60 -22.54 -9.51 6.21
N ASN A 61 -21.41 -9.90 5.63
CA ASN A 61 -20.82 -11.24 5.78
C ASN A 61 -19.76 -11.30 6.90
N ASN A 62 -19.66 -10.28 7.75
CA ASN A 62 -18.70 -10.19 8.86
C ASN A 62 -17.21 -10.15 8.44
N TYR A 63 -16.93 -9.63 7.24
CA TYR A 63 -15.57 -9.37 6.78
C TYR A 63 -15.26 -7.88 6.73
N GLU A 64 -13.99 -7.56 6.95
CA GLU A 64 -13.44 -6.23 6.79
C GLU A 64 -12.98 -6.03 5.34
N LEU A 65 -13.22 -4.84 4.79
CA LEU A 65 -12.75 -4.43 3.46
C LEU A 65 -12.15 -3.04 3.59
N ARG A 66 -10.86 -2.88 3.23
CA ARG A 66 -10.16 -1.60 3.32
C ARG A 66 -9.48 -1.27 2.00
N ILE A 67 -9.42 0.01 1.67
CA ILE A 67 -8.55 0.52 0.61
C ILE A 67 -7.10 0.29 1.05
N ALA A 68 -6.25 -0.19 0.15
CA ALA A 68 -4.88 -0.58 0.48
C ALA A 68 -3.83 0.13 -0.39
N GLY A 69 -2.65 0.30 0.19
CA GLY A 69 -1.42 0.62 -0.53
C GLY A 69 -1.44 1.93 -1.32
N GLY A 70 -1.25 1.84 -2.63
CA GLY A 70 -0.97 3.00 -3.48
C GLY A 70 -2.08 4.04 -3.50
N ALA A 71 -3.34 3.61 -3.41
CA ALA A 71 -4.49 4.50 -3.36
C ALA A 71 -4.48 5.36 -2.09
N VAL A 72 -4.16 4.75 -0.93
CA VAL A 72 -4.08 5.45 0.36
C VAL A 72 -2.99 6.52 0.32
N ARG A 73 -1.81 6.17 -0.20
CA ARG A 73 -0.70 7.11 -0.40
C ARG A 73 -1.12 8.33 -1.23
N ASP A 74 -1.76 8.07 -2.37
CA ASP A 74 -2.17 9.13 -3.31
C ASP A 74 -3.18 10.08 -2.65
N LEU A 75 -4.15 9.53 -1.90
CA LEU A 75 -5.14 10.33 -1.17
C LEU A 75 -4.51 11.22 -0.08
N ILE A 76 -3.55 10.71 0.69
CA ILE A 76 -2.78 11.51 1.67
C ILE A 76 -2.04 12.65 0.96
N MET A 77 -1.47 12.37 -0.21
CA MET A 77 -0.81 13.36 -1.06
C MET A 77 -1.80 14.32 -1.75
N ASN A 78 -3.11 14.13 -1.61
CA ASN A 78 -4.17 14.84 -2.33
C ASN A 78 -4.05 14.69 -3.86
N ILE A 79 -3.73 13.48 -4.31
CA ILE A 79 -3.67 13.05 -5.71
C ILE A 79 -4.79 12.04 -5.92
N PHE A 80 -5.57 12.20 -6.99
CA PHE A 80 -6.63 11.23 -7.31
C PHE A 80 -5.97 9.88 -7.66
N PRO A 81 -6.32 8.77 -6.98
CA PRO A 81 -5.72 7.47 -7.25
C PRO A 81 -6.18 6.96 -8.63
N HIS A 82 -5.26 6.33 -9.38
CA HIS A 82 -5.60 5.73 -10.66
C HIS A 82 -6.43 4.45 -10.49
N ASP A 83 -5.98 3.59 -9.58
CA ASP A 83 -6.60 2.32 -9.24
C ASP A 83 -6.85 2.27 -7.73
N ILE A 84 -7.94 1.61 -7.32
CA ILE A 84 -8.29 1.41 -5.91
C ILE A 84 -8.15 -0.09 -5.62
N ASP A 85 -7.01 -0.45 -5.04
CA ASP A 85 -6.76 -1.80 -4.53
C ASP A 85 -7.49 -1.96 -3.19
N LEU A 86 -8.18 -3.08 -3.02
CA LEU A 86 -8.89 -3.43 -1.80
C LEU A 86 -8.23 -4.65 -1.14
N ALA A 87 -8.18 -4.62 0.19
CA ALA A 87 -7.69 -5.72 1.01
C ALA A 87 -8.79 -6.19 1.98
N THR A 88 -8.82 -7.48 2.27
CA THR A 88 -9.86 -8.10 3.11
C THR A 88 -9.32 -9.30 3.89
N ASN A 89 -9.90 -9.55 5.07
CA ASN A 89 -9.68 -10.80 5.82
C ASN A 89 -10.56 -11.97 5.33
N ALA A 90 -11.39 -11.78 4.29
CA ALA A 90 -12.12 -12.88 3.64
C ALA A 90 -11.17 -13.74 2.78
N LEU A 91 -11.28 -15.06 2.88
CA LEU A 91 -10.60 -16.00 1.99
C LEU A 91 -11.20 -15.95 0.57
N PRO A 92 -10.45 -16.40 -0.46
CA PRO A 92 -10.93 -16.34 -1.84
C PRO A 92 -12.25 -17.08 -2.07
N ASP A 93 -12.44 -18.25 -1.48
CA ASP A 93 -13.68 -19.02 -1.62
C ASP A 93 -14.87 -18.33 -0.94
N GLU A 94 -14.61 -17.65 0.18
CA GLU A 94 -15.61 -16.86 0.90
C GLU A 94 -16.02 -15.63 0.09
N MET A 95 -15.04 -14.97 -0.55
CA MET A 95 -15.28 -13.89 -1.51
C MET A 95 -16.14 -14.37 -2.68
N ILE A 96 -15.76 -15.46 -3.35
CA ILE A 96 -16.54 -15.98 -4.49
C ILE A 96 -17.97 -16.26 -4.06
N LYS A 97 -18.17 -16.91 -2.91
CA LYS A 97 -19.50 -17.23 -2.38
C LYS A 97 -20.34 -15.99 -2.15
N MET A 98 -19.84 -14.99 -1.44
CA MET A 98 -20.63 -13.79 -1.13
C MET A 98 -20.85 -12.89 -2.34
N LEU A 99 -19.88 -12.80 -3.25
CA LEU A 99 -20.01 -12.01 -4.48
C LEU A 99 -21.06 -12.62 -5.41
N ASN A 100 -21.08 -13.95 -5.56
CA ASN A 100 -22.09 -14.65 -6.34
C ASN A 100 -23.49 -14.50 -5.74
N ALA A 101 -23.61 -14.55 -4.40
CA ALA A 101 -24.89 -14.36 -3.72
C ALA A 101 -25.52 -12.97 -3.96
N GLU A 102 -24.69 -11.96 -4.21
CA GLU A 102 -25.11 -10.58 -4.53
C GLU A 102 -25.10 -10.31 -6.06
N ASN A 103 -24.95 -11.34 -6.89
CA ASN A 103 -24.85 -11.25 -8.36
C ASN A 103 -23.76 -10.29 -8.87
N ILE A 104 -22.66 -10.17 -8.13
CA ILE A 104 -21.53 -9.34 -8.53
C ILE A 104 -20.68 -10.09 -9.56
N ARG A 105 -20.39 -9.43 -10.70
CA ARG A 105 -19.60 -10.00 -11.78
C ARG A 105 -18.13 -10.14 -11.36
N ILE A 106 -17.66 -11.39 -11.24
CA ILE A 106 -16.23 -11.70 -11.13
C ILE A 106 -15.63 -11.70 -12.54
N ILE A 107 -14.54 -10.94 -12.74
CA ILE A 107 -13.95 -10.73 -14.08
C ILE A 107 -13.16 -11.96 -14.52
N ASN A 108 -12.33 -12.51 -13.64
CA ASN A 108 -11.55 -13.73 -13.87
C ASN A 108 -11.10 -14.34 -12.53
N LEU A 109 -10.55 -15.55 -12.58
CA LEU A 109 -10.06 -16.29 -11.42
C LEU A 109 -8.53 -16.50 -11.43
N ASN A 110 -7.81 -15.84 -12.33
CA ASN A 110 -6.36 -16.06 -12.51
C ASN A 110 -5.53 -15.63 -11.29
N GLY A 111 -6.06 -14.67 -10.51
CA GLY A 111 -5.45 -14.14 -9.29
C GLY A 111 -5.71 -14.98 -8.03
N LEU A 112 -6.56 -16.00 -8.08
CA LEU A 112 -7.01 -16.74 -6.88
C LEU A 112 -5.85 -17.36 -6.10
N LYS A 113 -4.84 -17.90 -6.79
CA LYS A 113 -3.64 -18.47 -6.16
C LYS A 113 -2.85 -17.49 -5.30
N HIS A 114 -3.05 -16.19 -5.51
CA HIS A 114 -2.44 -15.11 -4.73
C HIS A 114 -3.47 -14.34 -3.89
N GLY A 115 -4.70 -14.85 -3.82
CA GLY A 115 -5.80 -14.30 -3.04
C GLY A 115 -6.56 -13.16 -3.69
N THR A 116 -6.36 -12.88 -4.99
CA THR A 116 -6.98 -11.73 -5.67
C THR A 116 -8.20 -12.13 -6.48
N VAL A 117 -9.31 -11.46 -6.25
CA VAL A 117 -10.59 -11.61 -6.96
C VAL A 117 -10.96 -10.26 -7.60
N PRO A 118 -10.74 -10.09 -8.91
CA PRO A 118 -11.17 -8.89 -9.62
C PRO A 118 -12.68 -8.93 -9.90
N VAL A 119 -13.38 -7.85 -9.57
CA VAL A 119 -14.83 -7.72 -9.76
C VAL A 119 -15.19 -6.48 -10.56
N ARG A 120 -16.36 -6.52 -11.21
CA ARG A 120 -16.98 -5.37 -11.86
C ARG A 120 -18.40 -5.17 -11.31
N ILE A 121 -18.71 -3.95 -10.91
CA ILE A 121 -20.01 -3.58 -10.34
C ILE A 121 -20.73 -2.63 -11.31
N ASN A 122 -22.03 -2.90 -11.56
CA ASN A 122 -22.93 -2.13 -12.43
C ASN A 122 -22.37 -1.86 -13.84
N ASP A 123 -21.53 -2.77 -14.36
CA ASP A 123 -20.75 -2.58 -15.58
C ASP A 123 -20.05 -1.21 -15.69
N LYS A 124 -19.68 -0.63 -14.55
CA LYS A 124 -19.14 0.73 -14.45
C LYS A 124 -17.74 0.74 -13.85
N GLN A 125 -17.56 0.14 -12.68
CA GLN A 125 -16.30 0.22 -11.94
C GLN A 125 -15.70 -1.17 -11.66
N ASN A 126 -14.38 -1.28 -11.82
CA ASN A 126 -13.62 -2.48 -11.46
C ASN A 126 -12.96 -2.29 -10.10
N PHE A 127 -12.86 -3.38 -9.34
CA PHE A 127 -12.08 -3.43 -8.10
C PHE A 127 -11.25 -4.72 -8.06
N GLU A 128 -10.03 -4.61 -7.55
CA GLU A 128 -9.21 -5.77 -7.20
C GLU A 128 -9.27 -5.98 -5.69
N ILE A 129 -9.84 -7.10 -5.26
CA ILE A 129 -9.97 -7.44 -3.84
C ILE A 129 -8.99 -8.55 -3.53
N THR A 130 -8.13 -8.34 -2.55
CA THR A 130 -7.06 -9.28 -2.21
C THR A 130 -7.13 -9.70 -0.75
N THR A 131 -7.19 -11.01 -0.50
CA THR A 131 -7.07 -11.57 0.85
C THR A 131 -5.72 -11.18 1.47
N LEU A 132 -5.76 -10.76 2.74
CA LEU A 132 -4.57 -10.53 3.54
C LEU A 132 -3.69 -11.78 3.56
N ARG A 133 -2.38 -11.60 3.39
CA ARG A 133 -1.47 -12.73 3.28
C ARG A 133 -0.10 -12.47 3.88
N ILE A 134 0.66 -13.55 4.00
CA ILE A 134 2.06 -13.61 4.37
C ILE A 134 2.77 -14.32 3.23
N ASP A 135 3.93 -13.83 2.82
CA ASP A 135 4.75 -14.52 1.82
C ASP A 135 5.63 -15.56 2.57
N VAL A 136 5.44 -16.85 2.30
CA VAL A 136 6.11 -17.99 2.97
C VAL A 136 7.44 -18.32 2.29
N LYS A 137 7.44 -18.32 0.96
CA LYS A 137 8.66 -18.43 0.13
C LYS A 137 8.55 -17.45 -1.01
N THR A 138 9.62 -16.69 -1.23
CA THR A 138 9.73 -15.73 -2.33
C THR A 138 10.87 -16.14 -3.24
N TYR A 139 10.55 -16.41 -4.51
CA TYR A 139 11.53 -16.57 -5.57
C TYR A 139 11.14 -15.61 -6.71
N GLY A 140 11.67 -14.39 -6.68
CA GLY A 140 11.27 -13.33 -7.60
C GLY A 140 9.76 -13.02 -7.50
N ARG A 141 9.04 -13.07 -8.63
CA ARG A 141 7.58 -12.84 -8.67
C ARG A 141 6.75 -14.03 -8.18
N HIS A 142 7.35 -15.19 -7.94
CA HIS A 142 6.62 -16.38 -7.50
C HIS A 142 6.71 -16.45 -5.98
N ALA A 143 5.59 -16.12 -5.34
CA ALA A 143 5.43 -16.24 -3.90
C ALA A 143 4.45 -17.38 -3.58
N GLU A 144 4.88 -18.29 -2.70
CA GLU A 144 3.98 -19.17 -1.95
C GLU A 144 3.40 -18.33 -0.81
N VAL A 145 2.07 -18.23 -0.73
CA VAL A 145 1.39 -17.32 0.20
C VAL A 145 0.53 -18.09 1.18
N GLU A 146 0.51 -17.62 2.42
CA GLU A 146 -0.42 -18.07 3.46
C GLU A 146 -1.39 -16.94 3.77
N PHE A 147 -2.70 -17.22 3.76
CA PHE A 147 -3.71 -16.23 4.12
C PHE A 147 -3.74 -15.98 5.63
N THR A 148 -4.01 -14.75 6.03
CA THR A 148 -4.01 -14.33 7.44
C THR A 148 -5.18 -13.39 7.71
N ASN A 149 -5.64 -13.30 8.95
CA ASN A 149 -6.59 -12.27 9.38
C ASN A 149 -5.89 -11.07 10.05
N ASP A 150 -4.56 -11.06 10.04
CA ASP A 150 -3.72 -10.06 10.68
C ASP A 150 -3.23 -9.00 9.69
N TRP A 151 -3.82 -7.80 9.78
CA TRP A 151 -3.47 -6.61 8.99
C TRP A 151 -2.03 -6.14 9.20
N HIS A 152 -1.47 -6.32 10.40
CA HIS A 152 -0.07 -5.97 10.65
C HIS A 152 0.85 -6.90 9.85
N LYS A 153 0.56 -8.20 9.83
CA LYS A 153 1.32 -9.17 9.00
C LYS A 153 1.24 -8.84 7.51
N ASP A 154 0.07 -8.44 7.01
CA ASP A 154 -0.07 -7.98 5.62
C ASP A 154 0.70 -6.69 5.34
N ALA A 155 0.72 -5.73 6.27
CA ALA A 155 1.50 -4.51 6.13
C ALA A 155 3.00 -4.79 6.06
N ILE A 156 3.54 -5.66 6.92
CA ILE A 156 4.99 -5.87 7.03
C ILE A 156 5.60 -6.64 5.86
N ARG A 157 4.79 -7.41 5.10
CA ARG A 157 5.24 -8.12 3.88
C ARG A 157 5.32 -7.21 2.65
N ARG A 158 4.71 -6.03 2.69
CA ARG A 158 4.70 -5.09 1.56
C ARG A 158 6.08 -4.47 1.37
N ASP A 159 6.29 -3.89 0.20
CA ASP A 159 7.61 -3.41 -0.24
C ASP A 159 8.02 -2.13 0.48
N LEU A 160 7.22 -1.08 0.38
CA LEU A 160 7.55 0.28 0.83
C LEU A 160 6.58 0.75 1.92
N THR A 161 7.10 1.48 2.90
CA THR A 161 6.31 2.01 4.03
C THR A 161 5.10 2.82 3.55
N VAL A 162 5.31 3.68 2.55
CA VAL A 162 4.28 4.51 1.92
C VAL A 162 3.19 3.72 1.17
N ASN A 163 3.41 2.44 0.87
CA ASN A 163 2.46 1.54 0.21
C ASN A 163 1.90 0.47 1.15
N SER A 164 2.14 0.61 2.45
CA SER A 164 1.79 -0.37 3.48
C SER A 164 0.75 0.19 4.45
N LEU A 165 -0.12 1.04 3.92
CA LEU A 165 -1.20 1.72 4.62
C LEU A 165 -2.53 1.12 4.20
N PHE A 166 -3.49 1.16 5.13
CA PHE A 166 -4.89 0.82 4.85
C PHE A 166 -5.79 1.97 5.23
N LEU A 167 -6.92 2.11 4.54
CA LEU A 167 -7.91 3.16 4.76
C LEU A 167 -9.31 2.54 4.73
N ASP A 168 -10.05 2.74 5.82
CA ASP A 168 -11.47 2.40 5.92
C ASP A 168 -12.33 3.55 5.35
N LEU A 169 -13.57 3.23 4.96
CA LEU A 169 -14.49 4.19 4.34
C LEU A 169 -14.98 5.27 5.31
N ASP A 170 -14.81 5.06 6.61
CA ASP A 170 -15.05 6.09 7.60
C ASP A 170 -13.94 7.16 7.61
N GLY A 171 -12.84 6.95 6.88
CA GLY A 171 -11.68 7.84 6.81
C GLY A 171 -10.52 7.45 7.73
N THR A 172 -10.61 6.33 8.45
CA THR A 172 -9.55 5.87 9.36
C THR A 172 -8.42 5.21 8.58
N ILE A 173 -7.21 5.76 8.68
CA ILE A 173 -5.97 5.18 8.15
C ILE A 173 -5.31 4.34 9.24
N PHE A 174 -4.95 3.11 8.90
CA PHE A 174 -4.16 2.20 9.72
C PHE A 174 -2.72 2.17 9.21
N ASP A 175 -1.78 2.61 10.06
CA ASP A 175 -0.36 2.64 9.76
C ASP A 175 0.42 1.79 10.76
N TYR A 176 0.95 0.68 10.26
CA TYR A 176 1.75 -0.27 11.04
C TYR A 176 3.26 -0.04 10.91
N VAL A 177 3.70 0.77 9.95
CA VAL A 177 5.10 0.82 9.50
C VAL A 177 5.61 2.25 9.30
N ASN A 178 4.93 3.24 9.88
CA ASN A 178 5.29 4.65 9.83
C ASN A 178 5.21 5.27 8.42
N GLY A 179 4.34 4.73 7.56
CA GLY A 179 4.16 5.17 6.19
C GLY A 179 3.61 6.59 6.06
N VAL A 180 2.75 7.06 6.95
CA VAL A 180 2.20 8.43 6.87
C VAL A 180 3.29 9.47 7.15
N ASP A 181 4.11 9.23 8.17
CA ASP A 181 5.24 10.10 8.51
C ASP A 181 6.27 10.12 7.37
N ASP A 182 6.54 8.96 6.73
CA ASP A 182 7.40 8.88 5.55
C ASP A 182 6.82 9.64 4.35
N ILE A 183 5.50 9.59 4.09
CA ILE A 183 4.83 10.39 3.06
C ILE A 183 5.00 11.90 3.34
N ASN A 184 4.74 12.33 4.57
CA ASN A 184 4.83 13.75 4.97
C ASN A 184 6.25 14.30 4.83
N ASN A 185 7.25 13.49 5.18
CA ASN A 185 8.67 13.84 5.03
C ASN A 185 9.19 13.58 3.60
N LYS A 186 8.33 13.12 2.68
CA LYS A 186 8.65 12.74 1.31
C LYS A 186 9.77 11.69 1.22
N ILE A 187 9.87 10.76 2.17
CA ILE A 187 10.91 9.72 2.20
C ILE A 187 10.33 8.41 1.67
N ILE A 188 11.08 7.72 0.82
CA ILE A 188 10.76 6.35 0.39
C ILE A 188 11.68 5.37 1.13
N LYS A 189 11.08 4.47 1.90
CA LYS A 189 11.78 3.41 2.65
C LYS A 189 11.17 2.05 2.35
N PHE A 190 12.01 1.02 2.37
CA PHE A 190 11.53 -0.35 2.44
C PHE A 190 10.93 -0.63 3.82
N VAL A 191 9.95 -1.51 3.87
CA VAL A 191 9.43 -2.02 5.15
C VAL A 191 10.46 -2.98 5.75
N GLY A 192 10.86 -2.77 7.00
CA GLY A 192 11.85 -3.62 7.66
C GLY A 192 13.25 -3.43 7.07
N ILE A 193 13.98 -4.53 6.83
CA ILE A 193 15.38 -4.50 6.39
C ILE A 193 15.46 -4.38 4.85
N PRO A 194 16.00 -3.28 4.29
CA PRO A 194 16.06 -3.05 2.84
C PRO A 194 16.71 -4.17 2.04
N ASP A 195 17.85 -4.70 2.49
CA ASP A 195 18.58 -5.78 1.79
C ASP A 195 17.72 -7.04 1.62
N LYS A 196 17.04 -7.47 2.69
CA LYS A 196 16.11 -8.61 2.63
C LYS A 196 14.97 -8.34 1.65
N ARG A 197 14.36 -7.14 1.72
CA ARG A 197 13.26 -6.77 0.84
C ARG A 197 13.66 -6.75 -0.62
N VAL A 198 14.87 -6.30 -0.96
CA VAL A 198 15.36 -6.30 -2.34
C VAL A 198 15.63 -7.73 -2.83
N LYS A 199 16.21 -8.59 -1.99
CA LYS A 199 16.48 -10.00 -2.35
C LYS A 199 15.22 -10.85 -2.51
N GLU A 200 14.14 -10.52 -1.82
CA GLU A 200 12.83 -11.18 -1.99
C GLU A 200 12.28 -10.96 -3.43
N ASP A 201 12.45 -9.77 -3.99
CA ASP A 201 12.03 -9.41 -5.35
C ASP A 201 12.87 -8.22 -5.85
N TYR A 202 13.83 -8.49 -6.75
CA TYR A 202 14.73 -7.46 -7.27
C TYR A 202 14.00 -6.35 -8.03
N LEU A 203 12.78 -6.58 -8.56
CA LEU A 203 11.98 -5.54 -9.20
C LEU A 203 11.52 -4.47 -8.23
N ARG A 204 11.61 -4.72 -6.92
CA ARG A 204 11.40 -3.70 -5.89
C ARG A 204 12.40 -2.55 -5.99
N ILE A 205 13.57 -2.75 -6.60
CA ILE A 205 14.50 -1.68 -6.97
C ILE A 205 13.82 -0.70 -7.95
N LEU A 206 13.21 -1.22 -9.01
CA LEU A 206 12.50 -0.40 -10.00
C LEU A 206 11.28 0.28 -9.37
N ARG A 207 10.55 -0.44 -8.52
CA ARG A 207 9.40 0.12 -7.79
C ARG A 207 9.84 1.26 -6.88
N TYR A 208 10.95 1.13 -6.16
CA TYR A 208 11.52 2.18 -5.32
C TYR A 208 11.72 3.47 -6.13
N PHE A 209 12.41 3.40 -7.27
CA PHE A 209 12.65 4.57 -8.12
C PHE A 209 11.37 5.16 -8.72
N ARG A 210 10.44 4.30 -9.15
CA ARG A 210 9.12 4.73 -9.64
C ARG A 210 8.40 5.58 -8.58
N PHE A 211 8.31 5.07 -7.36
CA PHE A 211 7.62 5.77 -6.28
C PHE A 211 8.40 6.98 -5.74
N TYR A 212 9.73 6.93 -5.76
CA TYR A 212 10.58 8.09 -5.46
C TYR A 212 10.22 9.26 -6.37
N SER A 213 10.11 9.02 -7.68
CA SER A 213 9.73 10.07 -8.63
C SER A 213 8.31 10.61 -8.46
N ARG A 214 7.41 9.83 -7.83
CA ARG A 214 6.02 10.23 -7.58
C ARG A 214 5.88 11.05 -6.31
N VAL A 215 6.66 10.75 -5.27
CA VAL A 215 6.64 11.44 -3.97
C VAL A 215 7.54 12.69 -3.96
N LYS A 216 8.62 12.70 -4.75
CA LYS A 216 9.57 13.82 -4.84
C LYS A 216 9.68 14.37 -6.26
N SER A 217 9.15 15.59 -6.49
CA SER A 217 9.52 16.42 -7.64
C SER A 217 10.87 17.12 -7.45
N ASP A 218 11.18 17.57 -6.22
CA ASP A 218 12.24 18.59 -5.99
C ASP A 218 13.28 18.26 -4.91
N CYS A 219 13.28 17.07 -4.32
CA CYS A 219 14.21 16.74 -3.23
C CYS A 219 15.30 15.75 -3.69
N LYS A 220 16.56 16.03 -3.35
CA LYS A 220 17.75 15.39 -3.92
C LYS A 220 18.24 14.14 -3.18
N GLU A 221 17.74 13.87 -1.98
CA GLU A 221 18.34 12.83 -1.12
C GLU A 221 17.50 11.56 -0.98
N HIS A 222 18.15 10.42 -1.17
CA HIS A 222 17.57 9.10 -0.96
C HIS A 222 17.72 8.63 0.50
N HIS A 223 16.85 7.73 0.94
CA HIS A 223 17.08 7.01 2.20
C HIS A 223 18.36 6.17 2.07
N LYS A 224 19.36 6.45 2.93
CA LYS A 224 20.72 5.90 2.81
C LYS A 224 20.72 4.37 2.76
N GLU A 225 20.10 3.71 3.73
CA GLU A 225 20.06 2.24 3.81
C GLU A 225 19.32 1.60 2.63
N SER A 226 18.24 2.24 2.14
CA SER A 226 17.54 1.76 0.96
C SER A 226 18.42 1.83 -0.28
N LEU A 227 19.15 2.93 -0.44
CA LEU A 227 20.03 3.13 -1.59
C LEU A 227 21.23 2.19 -1.56
N GLU A 228 21.81 1.95 -0.38
CA GLU A 228 22.89 1.00 -0.19
C GLU A 228 22.45 -0.43 -0.51
N ALA A 229 21.30 -0.88 0.00
CA ALA A 229 20.74 -2.17 -0.35
C ALA A 229 20.47 -2.32 -1.85
N ILE A 230 19.97 -1.26 -2.51
CA ILE A 230 19.78 -1.24 -3.96
C ILE A 230 21.10 -1.41 -4.71
N ARG A 231 22.15 -0.68 -4.32
CA ARG A 231 23.49 -0.80 -4.95
C ARG A 231 24.05 -2.21 -4.79
N ASN A 232 24.02 -2.75 -3.58
CA ASN A 232 24.59 -4.06 -3.27
C ASN A 232 23.88 -5.22 -3.99
N ASN A 233 22.66 -5.01 -4.47
CA ASN A 233 21.82 -6.03 -5.09
C ASN A 233 21.43 -5.72 -6.54
N ALA A 234 22.06 -4.70 -7.15
CA ALA A 234 21.74 -4.23 -8.51
C ALA A 234 21.86 -5.35 -9.56
N GLU A 235 22.86 -6.23 -9.43
CA GLU A 235 23.09 -7.36 -10.34
C GLU A 235 21.93 -8.36 -10.37
N GLY A 236 21.15 -8.47 -9.28
CA GLY A 236 19.96 -9.33 -9.24
C GLY A 236 18.89 -8.95 -10.27
N LEU A 237 18.87 -7.70 -10.74
CA LEU A 237 17.97 -7.28 -11.83
C LEU A 237 18.29 -7.95 -13.17
N LYS A 238 19.57 -8.29 -13.44
CA LYS A 238 19.98 -8.95 -14.68
C LYS A 238 19.53 -10.40 -14.75
N MET A 239 19.26 -11.02 -13.59
CA MET A 239 18.75 -12.39 -13.52
C MET A 239 17.23 -12.46 -13.79
N ASP A 240 16.51 -11.33 -13.74
CA ASP A 240 15.06 -11.22 -13.99
C ASP A 240 14.75 -10.47 -15.32
N ASN A 241 15.54 -10.78 -16.36
CA ASN A 241 15.62 -10.06 -17.63
C ASN A 241 14.27 -9.84 -18.35
N GLU A 242 13.38 -10.84 -18.36
CA GLU A 242 12.10 -10.75 -19.06
C GLU A 242 11.14 -9.77 -18.37
N SER A 243 11.11 -9.78 -17.03
CA SER A 243 10.33 -8.84 -16.22
C SER A 243 10.87 -7.42 -16.32
N ALA A 244 12.19 -7.24 -16.28
CA ALA A 244 12.85 -5.94 -16.40
C ALA A 244 12.63 -5.31 -17.79
N MET A 245 12.71 -6.10 -18.88
CA MET A 245 12.43 -5.65 -20.24
C MET A 245 10.96 -5.28 -20.46
N ASN A 246 10.01 -6.06 -19.93
CA ASN A 246 8.59 -5.74 -20.02
C ASN A 246 8.21 -4.50 -19.21
N LEU A 247 8.82 -4.30 -18.05
CA LEU A 247 8.69 -3.06 -17.28
C LEU A 247 9.25 -1.86 -18.06
N GLY A 248 10.39 -2.00 -18.72
CA GLY A 248 10.97 -0.95 -19.60
C GLY A 248 9.99 -0.44 -20.67
N LYS A 249 9.16 -1.32 -21.25
CA LYS A 249 8.12 -0.96 -22.24
C LYS A 249 6.95 -0.16 -21.66
N PHE A 250 6.62 -0.35 -20.38
CA PHE A 250 5.55 0.40 -19.69
C PHE A 250 6.00 1.79 -19.18
N TYR A 251 7.31 2.08 -19.17
CA TYR A 251 7.88 3.28 -18.55
C TYR A 251 8.32 4.37 -19.55
N HIS A 252 7.40 4.80 -20.41
CA HIS A 252 7.55 5.98 -21.28
C HIS A 252 7.23 7.32 -20.58
N LYS A 253 7.67 7.51 -19.33
CA LYS A 253 7.62 8.83 -18.67
C LYS A 253 9.03 9.27 -18.25
N ASN A 254 9.39 10.51 -18.63
CA ASN A 254 10.71 11.13 -18.45
C ASN A 254 11.34 10.98 -17.05
N SER A 255 10.52 10.79 -16.01
CA SER A 255 10.98 10.61 -14.63
C SER A 255 11.68 9.26 -14.37
N VAL A 256 11.24 8.17 -14.99
CA VAL A 256 11.82 6.83 -14.78
C VAL A 256 13.15 6.69 -15.50
N ILE A 257 13.30 7.27 -16.70
CA ILE A 257 14.58 7.35 -17.41
C ILE A 257 15.60 8.15 -16.59
N ARG A 258 15.17 9.23 -15.92
CA ARG A 258 16.03 10.02 -15.03
C ARG A 258 16.46 9.22 -13.81
N SER A 259 15.55 8.44 -13.20
CA SER A 259 15.88 7.55 -12.10
C SER A 259 16.75 6.36 -12.52
N TRP A 260 16.55 5.81 -13.72
CA TRP A 260 17.38 4.75 -14.30
C TRP A 260 18.78 5.25 -14.62
N LYS A 261 18.91 6.43 -15.23
CA LYS A 261 20.22 7.09 -15.44
C LYS A 261 20.92 7.39 -14.11
N TYR A 262 20.18 7.83 -13.09
CA TYR A 262 20.70 8.01 -11.75
C TYR A 262 21.18 6.68 -11.14
N PHE A 263 20.40 5.61 -11.29
CA PHE A 263 20.78 4.26 -10.85
C PHE A 263 22.03 3.73 -11.58
N MET A 264 22.10 3.84 -12.91
CA MET A 264 23.26 3.43 -13.72
C MET A 264 24.53 4.23 -13.41
N ASN A 265 24.41 5.45 -12.89
CA ASN A 265 25.56 6.25 -12.44
C ASN A 265 25.98 5.92 -10.99
N LEU A 266 25.16 5.17 -10.26
CA LEU A 266 25.39 4.79 -8.86
C LEU A 266 25.84 3.33 -8.67
N ALA A 267 25.66 2.49 -9.70
CA ALA A 267 26.14 1.12 -9.80
C ALA A 267 27.47 1.11 -10.57
#